data_AF-W8E4D8-F1
#
_entry.id   AF-W8E4D8-F1
#
_cell.length_a   1.000
_cell.length_b   1.000
_cell.length_c   1.000
_cell.angle_alpha   90.00
_cell.angle_beta   90.00
_cell.angle_gamma   90.00
#
_symmetry.space_group_name_H-M   'P 1'
#
loop_
_entity.id
_entity.type
_entity.pdbx_description
1 polymer ?
#
loop_
_entity_poly.entity_id
_entity_poly.type
_entity_poly.pdbx_seq_one_letter_code
_entity_poly.pdbx_strand_id
1 'polypeptide(L)' 'MPSGSGPVELIRNPSPKSGVTFHSQFVFLSILESIEPEVVNAGHDHAQPDSASALLTSLNELGERQLVKVVKWAKGMPG' A
#
# COMPACT_ATOMS: atom_id res chain seq x y z
N MET A 1 -33.51 31.35 -34.70
CA MET A 1 -32.80 30.18 -35.28
C MET A 1 -32.27 30.64 -36.63
N PRO A 2 -30.95 30.53 -36.92
CA PRO A 2 -30.10 29.38 -36.63
C PRO A 2 -28.98 29.63 -35.62
N SER A 3 -28.49 28.52 -35.08
CA SER A 3 -27.45 28.40 -34.05
C SER A 3 -26.07 28.38 -34.70
N GLY A 4 -25.18 29.28 -34.28
CA GLY A 4 -23.76 29.28 -34.64
C GLY A 4 -22.93 28.74 -33.48
N SER A 5 -22.72 27.43 -33.45
CA SER A 5 -21.80 26.77 -32.51
C SER A 5 -20.35 27.13 -32.86
N GLY A 6 -19.74 28.01 -32.08
CA GLY A 6 -18.28 28.20 -32.11
C GLY A 6 -17.58 26.93 -31.61
N PRO A 7 -16.40 26.58 -32.14
CA PRO A 7 -15.65 25.44 -31.64
C PRO A 7 -15.11 25.82 -30.26
N VAL A 8 -15.71 25.27 -29.21
CA VAL A 8 -15.06 25.18 -27.91
C VAL A 8 -13.84 24.28 -28.10
N GLU A 9 -12.67 24.92 -28.15
CA GLU A 9 -11.37 24.28 -28.17
C GLU A 9 -11.31 23.33 -26.95
N LEU A 10 -11.50 22.05 -27.21
CA LEU A 10 -11.22 20.99 -26.24
C LEU A 10 -9.72 21.02 -26.01
N ILE A 11 -9.29 21.75 -24.98
CA ILE A 11 -7.96 21.65 -24.38
C ILE A 11 -7.81 20.18 -23.99
N ARG A 12 -7.24 19.40 -24.90
CA ARG A 12 -6.92 17.99 -24.70
C ARG A 12 -5.75 17.99 -23.73
N ASN A 13 -6.05 18.01 -22.44
CA ASN A 13 -5.05 17.80 -21.40
C ASN A 13 -4.27 16.54 -21.79
N PRO A 14 -2.94 16.61 -21.97
CA PRO A 14 -2.14 15.42 -22.16
C PRO A 14 -2.23 14.65 -20.85
N SER A 15 -3.17 13.71 -20.79
CA SER A 15 -3.22 12.71 -19.74
C SER A 15 -1.83 12.08 -19.67
N PRO A 16 -1.20 11.97 -18.48
CA PRO A 16 0.08 11.29 -18.36
C PRO A 16 -0.13 9.88 -18.90
N LYS A 17 0.38 9.61 -20.11
CA LYS A 17 0.43 8.26 -20.63
C LYS A 17 1.35 7.52 -19.68
N SER A 18 0.75 6.73 -18.79
CA SER A 18 1.44 5.76 -17.95
C SER A 18 2.17 4.82 -18.91
N GLY A 19 3.41 5.17 -19.24
CA GLY A 19 4.28 4.45 -20.17
C GLY A 19 4.80 3.15 -19.55
N VAL A 20 3.89 2.33 -19.03
CA VAL A 20 4.19 1.05 -18.41
C VAL A 20 3.49 0.00 -19.25
N THR A 21 4.28 -0.84 -19.92
CA THR A 21 3.74 -1.92 -20.76
C THR A 21 2.93 -2.89 -19.89
N PHE A 22 1.88 -3.52 -20.43
CA PHE A 22 1.04 -4.46 -19.68
C PHE A 22 1.86 -5.58 -19.01
N HIS A 23 2.94 -6.01 -19.67
CA HIS A 23 3.88 -6.98 -19.14
C HIS A 23 4.61 -6.49 -17.87
N SER A 24 5.10 -5.24 -17.85
CA SER A 24 5.77 -4.72 -16.65
C SER A 24 4.80 -4.47 -15.49
N GLN A 25 3.53 -4.15 -15.77
CA GLN A 25 2.49 -4.08 -14.73
C GLN A 25 2.25 -5.46 -14.10
N PHE A 26 2.16 -6.52 -14.91
CA PHE A 26 1.98 -7.89 -14.41
C PHE A 26 3.16 -8.34 -13.55
N VAL A 27 4.39 -8.12 -14.02
CA VAL A 27 5.61 -8.46 -13.27
C VAL A 27 5.67 -7.70 -11.94
N PHE A 28 5.32 -6.42 -11.93
CA PHE A 28 5.29 -5.62 -10.71
C PHE A 28 4.28 -6.17 -9.69
N LEU A 29 3.07 -6.54 -10.12
CA LEU A 29 2.07 -7.15 -9.25
C LEU A 29 2.54 -8.49 -8.69
N SER A 30 3.14 -9.36 -9.52
CA SER A 30 3.70 -10.63 -9.04
C SER A 30 4.80 -10.44 -8.00
N ILE A 31 5.63 -9.39 -8.14
CA ILE A 31 6.64 -9.06 -7.15
C ILE A 31 5.96 -8.65 -5.84
N LEU A 32 4.98 -7.73 -5.87
CA LEU A 32 4.27 -7.26 -4.68
C LEU A 32 3.60 -8.41 -3.91
N GLU A 33 2.94 -9.33 -4.61
CA GLU A 33 2.33 -10.52 -4.02
C GLU A 33 3.38 -11.41 -3.36
N SER A 34 4.53 -11.62 -4.03
CA SER A 34 5.59 -12.49 -3.51
C SER A 34 6.32 -11.94 -2.28
N ILE A 35 6.33 -10.62 -2.10
CA ILE A 35 7.03 -9.96 -0.98
C ILE A 35 6.09 -9.54 0.15
N GLU A 36 4.79 -9.88 0.07
CA GLU A 36 3.79 -9.48 1.06
C GLU A 36 4.20 -9.93 2.48
N PRO A 37 4.19 -9.01 3.46
CA PRO A 37 4.56 -9.35 4.83
C PRO A 37 3.48 -10.23 5.48
N GLU A 38 3.91 -11.35 6.06
CA GLU A 38 3.03 -12.21 6.87
C GLU A 38 2.40 -11.45 8.04
N VAL A 39 1.16 -11.83 8.37
CA VAL A 39 0.44 -11.32 9.54
C VAL A 39 1.19 -11.70 10.82
N VAL A 40 1.38 -10.73 11.71
CA VAL A 40 1.97 -10.91 13.03
C VAL A 40 0.93 -10.61 14.10
N ASN A 41 0.90 -11.45 15.14
CA ASN A 41 0.03 -11.28 16.31
C ASN A 41 0.81 -10.55 17.42
N ALA A 42 0.08 -9.75 18.21
CA ALA A 42 0.60 -9.10 19.41
C ALA A 42 1.05 -10.12 20.46
N GLY A 43 0.46 -11.32 20.45
CA GLY A 43 0.78 -12.35 21.43
C GLY A 43 0.26 -12.00 22.82
N HIS A 44 -0.81 -11.19 22.88
CA HIS A 44 -1.48 -10.81 24.12
C HIS A 44 -1.96 -12.04 24.88
N ASP A 45 -1.63 -12.14 26.16
CA ASP A 45 -2.13 -13.21 27.03
C ASP A 45 -3.48 -12.82 27.61
N HIS A 46 -4.54 -13.50 27.16
CA HIS A 46 -5.91 -13.26 27.58
C HIS A 46 -6.18 -13.73 29.03
N ALA A 47 -5.23 -14.44 29.66
CA ALA A 47 -5.30 -14.80 31.08
C ALA A 47 -4.88 -13.64 32.01
N GLN A 48 -4.25 -12.60 31.48
CA GLN A 48 -3.87 -11.40 32.24
C GLN A 48 -4.98 -10.35 32.20
N PRO A 49 -5.16 -9.55 33.27
CA PRO A 49 -6.10 -8.44 33.24
C PRO A 49 -5.70 -7.41 32.18
N ASP A 50 -6.68 -6.97 31.38
CA ASP A 50 -6.54 -5.93 30.34
C ASP A 50 -6.32 -4.53 30.94
N SER A 51 -5.19 -4.36 31.61
CA SER A 51 -4.72 -3.06 32.06
C SER A 51 -4.16 -2.27 30.87
N ALA A 52 -4.28 -0.93 30.93
CA ALA A 52 -3.76 -0.06 29.89
C ALA A 52 -2.25 -0.30 29.64
N SER A 53 -1.47 -0.54 30.70
CA SER A 53 -0.05 -0.84 30.59
C SER A 53 0.23 -2.14 29.85
N ALA A 54 -0.55 -3.21 30.11
CA ALA A 54 -0.35 -4.50 29.44
C ALA A 54 -0.67 -4.41 27.94
N LEU A 55 -1.77 -3.73 27.59
CA LEU A 55 -2.16 -3.50 26.20
C LEU A 55 -1.12 -2.65 25.45
N LEU A 56 -0.62 -1.57 26.07
CA LEU A 56 0.40 -0.73 25.45
C LEU A 56 1.71 -1.49 25.23
N THR A 57 2.13 -2.33 26.17
CA THR A 57 3.31 -3.20 25.99
C THR A 57 3.10 -4.18 24.83
N SER A 58 1.96 -4.88 24.80
CA SER A 58 1.61 -5.82 23.73
C SER A 58 1.56 -5.15 22.35
N LEU A 59 1.01 -3.93 22.27
CA LEU A 59 1.01 -3.13 21.05
C LEU A 59 2.40 -2.66 20.61
N ASN A 60 3.27 -2.28 21.56
CA ASN A 60 4.65 -1.91 21.25
C ASN A 60 5.43 -3.11 20.68
N GLU A 61 5.32 -4.28 21.31
CA GLU A 61 5.95 -5.51 20.83
C GLU A 61 5.43 -5.91 19.44
N LEU A 62 4.13 -5.74 19.19
CA LEU A 62 3.55 -5.93 17.86
C LEU A 62 4.19 -4.96 16.84
N GLY A 63 4.29 -3.68 17.20
CA GLY A 63 4.86 -2.63 16.35
C GLY A 63 6.31 -2.93 15.97
N GLU A 64 7.13 -3.40 16.90
CA GLU A 64 8.51 -3.81 16.64
C GLU A 64 8.59 -4.97 15.62
N ARG A 65 7.72 -5.99 15.78
CA ARG A 65 7.66 -7.13 14.84
C ARG A 65 7.18 -6.69 13.46
N GLN A 66 6.18 -5.82 13.40
CA GLN A 66 5.68 -5.24 12.15
C GLN A 66 6.77 -4.43 11.44
N LEU A 67 7.53 -3.61 12.19
CA LEU A 67 8.61 -2.80 11.62
C LEU A 67 9.65 -3.65 10.90
N VAL A 68 10.07 -4.78 11.48
CA VAL A 68 11.00 -5.72 10.83
C VAL A 68 10.43 -6.26 9.51
N LYS A 69 9.13 -6.58 9.47
CA LYS A 69 8.46 -7.07 8.25
C LYS A 69 8.36 -5.98 7.18
N VAL A 70 8.00 -4.76 7.56
CA VAL A 70 7.94 -3.59 6.66
C VAL A 70 9.31 -3.27 6.07
N VAL A 71 10.39 -3.32 6.87
CA VAL A 71 11.75 -3.10 6.37
C VAL A 71 12.16 -4.17 5.37
N LYS A 72 11.80 -5.44 5.60
CA LYS A 72 12.05 -6.53 4.63
C LYS A 72 11.25 -6.33 3.35
N TRP A 73 9.98 -5.97 3.45
CA TRP A 73 9.12 -5.63 2.31
C TRP A 73 9.73 -4.49 1.48
N ALA A 74 10.12 -3.39 2.14
CA ALA A 74 10.72 -2.24 1.47
C ALA A 74 12.04 -2.58 0.74
N LYS A 75 12.84 -3.52 1.26
CA LYS A 75 14.05 -4.02 0.57
C LYS A 75 13.74 -4.87 -0.66
N GLY A 76 12.56 -5.51 -0.70
CA GLY A 76 12.10 -6.31 -1.84
C GLY A 76 11.40 -5.49 -2.93
N MET A 77 11.12 -4.21 -2.66
CA MET A 77 10.46 -3.33 -3.63
C MET A 77 11.38 -3.06 -4.83
N PRO A 78 10.90 -3.25 -6.08
CA PRO A 78 11.63 -2.82 -7.26
C PRO A 78 11.61 -1.29 -7.32
N GLY A 79 12.81 -0.68 -7.36
CA GLY A 79 13.02 0.77 -7.35
C GLY A 79 12.78 1.47 -8.68
#